data_AF-W8C743-F1
#
_entry.id   AF-W8C743-F1
#
_cell.length_a   1.000
_cell.length_b   1.000
_cell.length_c   1.000
_cell.angle_alpha   90.00
_cell.angle_beta   90.00
_cell.angle_gamma   90.00
#
_symmetry.space_group_name_H-M   'P 1'
#
loop_
_entity.id
_entity.type
_entity.pdbx_description
1 polymer ?
#
loop_
_entity_poly.entity_id
_entity_poly.type
_entity_poly.pdbx_seq_one_letter_code
_entity_poly.pdbx_strand_id
1 'polypeptide(L)'
;MSPLMERTLLLLGILCCLQATTALMCYDCNSAYDPNCGDPFEPYTLGKVNCTQQEVKEHLKDKYTQPVLCRKTTQKVYGKVRVVRGCGYITDKSDDGLCLKRSGTHDVQAIYCACTGELCNHAASTLYQSNNHPIISALPYTLAAFFVWMATVSSHFNINTIGAVQNS
;
A
#
# COMPACT_ATOMS: atom_id res chain seq x y z
N MET A 1 -18.81 54.54 2.00
CA MET A 1 -18.98 53.07 1.98
C MET A 1 -20.18 52.68 2.83
N SER A 2 -20.97 51.68 2.44
CA SER A 2 -22.10 51.21 3.26
C SER A 2 -21.59 50.39 4.46
N PRO A 3 -22.27 50.44 5.63
CA PRO A 3 -21.87 49.68 6.82
C PRO A 3 -21.89 48.15 6.59
N LEU A 4 -22.66 47.72 5.58
CA LEU A 4 -22.68 46.34 5.09
C LEU A 4 -21.34 45.96 4.43
N MET A 5 -20.78 46.83 3.58
CA MET A 5 -19.53 46.57 2.87
C MET A 5 -18.32 46.49 3.80
N GLU A 6 -18.32 47.29 4.87
CA GLU A 6 -17.26 47.30 5.89
C GLU A 6 -17.24 46.00 6.72
N ARG A 7 -18.42 45.50 7.12
CA ARG A 7 -18.56 44.21 7.81
C ARG A 7 -18.15 43.04 6.93
N THR A 8 -18.47 43.09 5.63
CA THR A 8 -18.07 42.05 4.67
C THR A 8 -16.54 42.01 4.48
N LEU A 9 -15.88 43.18 4.39
CA LEU A 9 -14.42 43.27 4.28
C LEU A 9 -13.72 42.74 5.54
N LEU A 10 -14.22 43.06 6.74
CA LEU A 10 -13.71 42.56 8.00
C LEU A 10 -13.82 41.02 8.11
N LEU A 11 -14.98 40.45 7.73
CA LEU A 11 -15.18 39.01 7.72
C LEU A 11 -14.25 38.30 6.72
N LEU A 12 -14.07 38.87 5.52
CA LEU A 12 -13.18 38.31 4.51
C LEU A 12 -11.71 38.36 4.97
N GLY A 13 -11.29 39.43 5.64
CA GLY A 13 -9.97 39.57 6.23
C GLY A 13 -9.70 38.53 7.33
N ILE A 14 -10.65 38.33 8.25
CA ILE A 14 -10.52 37.33 9.33
C ILE A 14 -10.46 35.91 8.76
N LEU A 15 -11.28 35.58 7.76
CA LEU A 15 -11.30 34.26 7.14
C LEU A 15 -9.98 33.96 6.40
N CYS A 16 -9.35 34.98 5.80
CA CYS A 16 -8.07 34.85 5.11
C CYS A 16 -6.89 34.59 6.08
N CYS A 17 -7.01 35.01 7.34
CA CYS A 17 -6.00 34.76 8.38
C CYS A 17 -6.05 33.33 8.96
N LEU A 18 -7.13 32.57 8.71
CA LEU A 18 -7.27 31.19 9.16
C LEU A 18 -6.63 30.21 8.15
N GLN A 19 -5.32 30.31 7.94
CA GLN A 19 -4.59 29.27 7.23
C GLN A 19 -4.35 28.08 8.20
N ALA A 20 -5.13 27.01 8.03
CA ALA A 20 -4.91 25.78 8.78
C ALA A 20 -3.70 25.03 8.22
N THR A 21 -2.58 25.02 8.95
CA THR A 21 -1.44 24.16 8.64
C THR A 21 -1.65 22.80 9.30
N THR A 22 -1.71 21.73 8.51
CA THR A 22 -1.70 20.36 9.04
C THR A 22 -0.27 19.96 9.38
N ALA A 23 -0.01 19.53 10.62
CA ALA A 23 1.28 19.02 11.05
C ALA A 23 1.25 17.49 11.00
N LEU A 24 2.23 16.88 10.33
CA LEU A 24 2.32 15.42 10.20
C LEU A 24 2.86 14.79 11.48
N MET A 25 2.05 14.01 12.18
CA MET A 25 2.45 13.27 13.38
C MET A 25 2.69 11.80 13.07
N CYS A 26 3.81 11.24 13.56
CA CYS A 26 4.11 9.81 13.42
C CYS A 26 4.56 9.21 14.75
N TYR A 27 4.40 7.90 14.92
CA TYR A 27 5.12 7.18 15.99
C TYR A 27 6.62 7.13 15.65
N ASP A 28 7.46 7.44 16.62
CA ASP A 28 8.93 7.32 16.54
C ASP A 28 9.41 6.44 17.68
N CYS A 29 9.73 5.19 17.34
CA CYS A 29 10.04 4.18 18.33
C CYS A 29 10.86 3.03 17.76
N ASN A 30 11.44 2.25 18.67
CA ASN A 30 12.27 1.12 18.34
C ASN A 30 12.04 -0.05 19.31
N SER A 31 11.56 -1.17 18.78
CA SER A 31 11.24 -2.39 19.55
C SER A 31 12.44 -3.04 20.26
N ALA A 32 13.67 -2.66 19.91
CA ALA A 32 14.84 -3.11 20.65
C ALA A 32 14.96 -2.45 22.04
N TYR A 33 14.30 -1.31 22.25
CA TYR A 33 14.35 -0.53 23.50
C TYR A 33 13.00 -0.49 24.22
N ASP A 34 11.90 -0.44 23.45
CA ASP A 34 10.55 -0.52 24.00
C ASP A 34 9.75 -1.62 23.26
N PRO A 35 9.46 -2.77 23.90
CA PRO A 35 8.75 -3.88 23.27
C PRO A 35 7.33 -3.51 22.80
N ASN A 36 6.72 -2.45 23.34
CA ASN A 36 5.41 -1.95 22.91
C ASN A 36 5.44 -1.41 21.47
N CYS A 37 6.63 -1.05 20.98
CA CYS A 37 6.88 -0.74 19.58
C CYS A 37 6.93 -2.00 18.69
N GLY A 38 6.68 -3.19 19.21
CA GLY A 38 6.62 -4.42 18.42
C GLY A 38 5.36 -4.55 17.56
N ASP A 39 5.10 -5.80 17.18
CA ASP A 39 3.80 -6.29 16.72
C ASP A 39 3.44 -7.48 17.64
N PRO A 40 2.31 -7.46 18.38
CA PRO A 40 1.27 -6.43 18.38
C PRO A 40 1.76 -5.06 18.87
N PHE A 41 1.14 -4.00 18.36
CA PHE A 41 1.53 -2.62 18.62
C PHE A 41 0.75 -2.04 19.80
N GLU A 42 1.45 -1.49 20.78
CA GLU A 42 0.84 -0.86 21.96
C GLU A 42 1.27 0.61 22.09
N PRO A 43 0.37 1.59 21.84
CA PRO A 43 0.76 3.00 21.69
C PRO A 43 1.02 3.75 23.00
N TYR A 44 0.77 3.15 24.16
CA TYR A 44 0.60 3.89 25.43
C TYR A 44 1.86 4.65 25.89
N THR A 45 3.03 4.03 25.73
CA THR A 45 4.33 4.59 26.19
C THR A 45 5.19 5.14 25.05
N LEU A 46 4.68 5.12 23.81
CA LEU A 46 5.50 5.35 22.63
C LEU A 46 5.59 6.84 22.27
N GLY A 47 6.79 7.25 21.86
CA GLY A 47 7.05 8.57 21.33
C GLY A 47 6.21 8.85 20.09
N LYS A 48 5.58 10.03 20.07
CA LYS A 48 4.95 10.62 18.89
C LYS A 48 5.70 11.90 18.58
N VAL A 49 6.02 12.12 17.32
CA VAL A 49 6.82 13.26 16.87
C VAL A 49 6.08 14.03 15.79
N ASN A 50 6.27 15.35 15.77
CA ASN A 50 5.83 16.21 14.68
C ASN A 50 6.91 16.21 13.59
N CYS A 51 6.66 15.45 12.53
CA CYS A 51 7.58 15.32 11.41
C CYS A 51 7.79 16.64 10.66
N THR A 52 6.78 17.51 10.60
CA THR A 52 6.87 18.82 9.93
C THR A 52 7.85 19.77 10.62
N GLN A 53 8.04 19.60 11.94
CA GLN A 53 8.94 20.43 12.74
C GLN A 53 10.32 19.78 12.97
N GLN A 54 10.51 18.56 12.46
CA GLN A 54 11.74 17.82 12.69
C GLN A 54 12.85 18.34 11.78
N GLU A 55 14.01 18.64 12.36
CA GLU A 55 15.19 19.00 11.57
C GLU A 55 15.59 17.86 10.64
N VAL A 56 15.82 18.21 9.38
CA VAL A 56 16.33 17.28 8.38
C VAL A 56 17.74 16.84 8.79
N LYS A 57 17.99 15.53 8.73
CA LYS A 57 19.32 14.97 9.00
C LYS A 57 20.34 15.59 8.05
N GLU A 58 21.55 15.89 8.56
CA GLU A 58 22.59 16.61 7.81
C GLU A 58 22.82 16.04 6.40
N HIS A 59 23.00 14.72 6.30
CA HIS A 59 23.24 14.01 5.03
C HIS A 59 22.04 13.99 4.06
N LEU A 60 20.88 14.53 4.45
CA LEU A 60 19.67 14.62 3.63
C LEU A 60 19.32 16.04 3.23
N LYS A 61 19.96 17.06 3.83
CA LYS A 61 19.64 18.49 3.62
C LYS A 61 19.80 18.92 2.17
N ASP A 62 20.73 18.32 1.43
CA ASP A 62 20.96 18.63 0.01
C ASP A 62 19.80 18.20 -0.91
N LYS A 63 18.96 17.26 -0.46
CA LYS A 63 17.92 16.63 -1.30
C LYS A 63 16.50 16.80 -0.77
N TYR A 64 16.34 16.95 0.54
CA TYR A 64 15.04 16.99 1.19
C TYR A 64 14.96 18.16 2.16
N THR A 65 13.81 18.85 2.16
CA THR A 65 13.57 20.02 3.01
C THR A 65 12.81 19.68 4.29
N GLN A 66 12.02 18.60 4.28
CA GLN A 66 11.30 18.10 5.46
C GLN A 66 10.86 16.63 5.24
N PRO A 67 10.57 15.88 6.31
CA PRO A 67 9.84 14.63 6.19
C PRO A 67 8.38 14.87 5.76
N VAL A 68 7.84 13.97 4.94
CA VAL A 68 6.53 14.08 4.29
C VAL A 68 5.62 12.87 4.52
N LEU A 69 6.10 11.82 5.20
CA LEU A 69 5.32 10.61 5.47
C LEU A 69 5.79 9.90 6.75
N CYS A 70 4.97 8.98 7.27
CA CYS A 70 5.35 8.04 8.32
C CYS A 70 5.90 6.75 7.74
N ARG A 71 6.84 6.13 8.46
CA ARG A 71 7.47 4.86 8.10
C ARG A 71 7.30 3.83 9.19
N LYS A 72 7.20 2.56 8.77
CA LYS A 72 7.39 1.38 9.62
C LYS A 72 8.33 0.42 8.90
N THR A 73 9.35 -0.07 9.60
CA THR A 73 10.28 -1.05 9.08
C THR A 73 10.36 -2.23 10.03
N THR A 74 10.07 -3.42 9.54
CA THR A 74 10.20 -4.69 10.28
C THR A 74 11.36 -5.47 9.70
N GLN A 75 12.40 -5.71 10.50
CA GLN A 75 13.59 -6.44 10.11
C GLN A 75 13.64 -7.75 10.89
N LYS A 76 13.86 -8.86 10.19
CA LYS A 76 14.18 -10.16 10.77
C LYS A 76 15.61 -10.50 10.41
N VAL A 77 16.44 -10.73 11.42
CA VAL A 77 17.86 -11.11 11.26
C VAL A 77 18.13 -12.28 12.20
N TYR A 78 18.40 -13.47 11.64
CA TYR A 78 18.71 -14.68 12.41
C TYR A 78 17.69 -14.95 13.54
N GLY A 79 16.41 -15.02 13.17
CA GLY A 79 15.29 -15.25 14.09
C GLY A 79 14.88 -14.04 14.94
N LYS A 80 15.70 -13.00 15.04
CA LYS A 80 15.38 -11.80 15.84
C LYS A 80 14.62 -10.80 15.00
N VAL A 81 13.43 -10.39 15.47
CA VAL A 81 12.59 -9.38 14.82
C VAL A 81 12.75 -8.05 15.51
N ARG A 82 12.94 -6.98 14.71
CA ARG A 82 13.00 -5.60 15.15
C ARG A 82 12.09 -4.75 14.29
N VAL A 83 11.12 -4.10 14.92
CA VAL A 83 10.28 -3.05 14.36
C VAL A 83 10.83 -1.68 14.74
N VAL A 84 10.93 -0.79 13.75
CA VAL A 84 11.30 0.62 13.89
C VAL A 84 10.25 1.47 13.19
N ARG A 85 9.81 2.54 13.84
CA ARG A 85 8.83 3.51 13.31
C ARG A 85 9.46 4.91 13.36
N GLY A 86 9.08 5.78 12.42
CA GLY A 86 9.51 7.18 12.45
C GLY A 86 9.10 7.96 11.20
N CYS A 87 9.60 9.19 11.08
CA CYS A 87 9.34 10.06 9.93
C CYS A 87 10.15 9.66 8.68
N GLY A 88 9.61 10.01 7.52
CA GLY A 88 10.18 9.68 6.22
C GLY A 88 10.15 10.81 5.20
N TYR A 89 11.07 10.76 4.25
CA TYR A 89 11.39 11.83 3.30
C TYR A 89 11.11 11.48 1.83
N ILE A 90 11.01 10.18 1.53
CA ILE A 90 10.98 9.65 0.16
C ILE A 90 9.62 9.05 -0.04
N THR A 91 8.88 9.58 -1.01
CA THR A 91 7.60 9.04 -1.46
C THR A 91 7.79 7.99 -2.54
N ASP A 92 6.88 7.04 -2.59
CA ASP A 92 6.80 5.98 -3.59
C ASP A 92 5.33 5.71 -3.95
N LYS A 93 5.08 5.04 -5.08
CA LYS A 93 3.72 4.65 -5.49
C LYS A 93 3.08 3.63 -4.54
N SER A 94 3.89 2.95 -3.72
CA SER A 94 3.45 1.99 -2.72
C SER A 94 3.08 2.61 -1.37
N ASP A 95 3.30 3.92 -1.18
CA ASP A 95 2.85 4.64 0.02
C ASP A 95 1.33 4.49 0.20
N ASP A 96 0.88 4.38 1.45
CA ASP A 96 -0.51 4.12 1.84
C ASP A 96 -1.09 2.79 1.32
N GLY A 97 -0.26 1.96 0.69
CA GLY A 97 -0.63 0.68 0.11
C GLY A 97 0.09 -0.49 0.75
N LEU A 98 0.56 -1.40 -0.10
CA LEU A 98 1.16 -2.65 0.32
C LEU A 98 2.64 -2.47 0.64
N CYS A 99 3.10 -3.12 1.72
CA CYS A 99 4.47 -3.01 2.16
C CYS A 99 5.43 -3.78 1.24
N LEU A 100 6.61 -3.20 1.01
CA LEU A 100 7.67 -3.77 0.21
C LEU A 100 8.53 -4.71 1.05
N LYS A 101 8.59 -5.99 0.67
CA LYS A 101 9.49 -6.98 1.27
C LYS A 101 10.80 -7.10 0.48
N ARG A 102 11.92 -7.08 1.18
CA ARG A 102 13.26 -7.35 0.65
C ARG A 102 13.90 -8.48 1.45
N SER A 103 14.38 -9.51 0.77
CA SER A 103 15.12 -10.62 1.38
C SER A 103 16.59 -10.49 1.03
N GLY A 104 17.46 -10.66 2.02
CA GLY A 104 18.92 -10.72 1.85
C GLY A 104 19.42 -12.15 1.84
N THR A 105 20.61 -12.39 2.42
CA THR A 105 21.18 -13.72 2.66
C THR A 105 20.34 -14.54 3.64
N HIS A 106 20.75 -15.79 3.90
CA HIS A 106 20.02 -16.73 4.75
C HIS A 106 19.50 -16.11 6.06
N ASP A 107 18.18 -16.12 6.21
CA ASP A 107 17.39 -15.59 7.34
C ASP A 107 17.55 -14.08 7.65
N VAL A 108 17.76 -13.27 6.60
CA VAL A 108 17.69 -11.81 6.68
C VAL A 108 16.54 -11.29 5.81
N GLN A 109 15.53 -10.67 6.41
CA GLN A 109 14.37 -10.12 5.71
C GLN A 109 14.04 -8.73 6.27
N ALA A 110 13.65 -7.80 5.40
CA ALA A 110 13.19 -6.49 5.79
C ALA A 110 11.88 -6.15 5.06
N ILE A 111 10.93 -5.58 5.78
CA ILE A 111 9.63 -5.15 5.28
C ILE A 111 9.54 -3.64 5.52
N TYR A 112 9.29 -2.89 4.46
CA TYR A 112 9.20 -1.44 4.46
C TYR A 112 7.77 -1.00 4.14
N CYS A 113 7.16 -0.25 5.03
CA CYS A 113 5.85 0.37 4.85
C CYS A 113 5.98 1.88 4.99
N ALA A 114 5.20 2.62 4.21
CA ALA A 114 5.10 4.06 4.25
C ALA A 114 3.64 4.48 4.13
N CYS A 115 3.26 5.57 4.80
CA CYS A 115 1.90 6.10 4.76
C CYS A 115 1.90 7.60 5.09
N THR A 116 0.93 8.34 4.59
CA THR A 116 0.89 9.82 4.65
C THR A 116 -0.06 10.36 5.72
N GLY A 117 -0.91 9.51 6.31
CA GLY A 117 -1.86 9.91 7.34
C GLY A 117 -1.25 10.14 8.73
N GLU A 118 -1.97 10.88 9.56
CA GLU A 118 -1.62 11.09 10.97
C GLU A 118 -1.53 9.76 11.74
N LEU A 119 -0.40 9.53 12.40
CA LEU A 119 -0.13 8.34 13.21
C LEU A 119 -0.42 7.02 12.49
N CYS A 120 -0.35 7.01 11.16
CA CYS A 120 -0.76 5.87 10.32
C CYS A 120 0.19 4.66 10.45
N ASN A 121 1.42 4.87 10.93
CA ASN A 121 2.43 3.82 11.05
C ASN A 121 2.24 2.87 12.25
N HIS A 122 1.06 2.88 12.90
CA HIS A 122 0.72 1.93 13.96
C HIS A 122 0.45 0.50 13.44
N ALA A 123 -0.11 0.38 12.24
CA ALA A 123 -0.66 -0.87 11.72
C ALA A 123 0.39 -1.98 11.49
N ALA A 124 -0.06 -3.24 11.55
CA ALA A 124 0.71 -4.39 11.11
C ALA A 124 1.02 -4.31 9.60
N SER A 125 2.16 -4.87 9.18
CA SER A 125 2.56 -4.81 7.78
C SER A 125 1.72 -5.74 6.90
N THR A 126 0.89 -5.18 6.02
CA THR A 126 0.26 -5.96 4.94
C THR A 126 1.27 -6.12 3.81
N LEU A 127 1.76 -7.34 3.59
CA LEU A 127 2.80 -7.60 2.60
C LEU A 127 2.23 -7.59 1.18
N TYR A 128 2.89 -6.87 0.27
CA TYR A 128 2.79 -7.17 -1.15
C TYR A 128 3.52 -8.48 -1.42
N GLN A 129 2.79 -9.59 -1.50
CA GLN A 129 3.33 -10.79 -2.11
C GLN A 129 3.08 -10.67 -3.61
N SER A 130 4.11 -10.27 -4.36
CA SER A 130 4.14 -10.37 -5.82
C SER A 130 4.11 -11.85 -6.21
N ASN A 131 2.97 -12.50 -6.04
CA ASN A 131 2.70 -13.76 -6.69
C ASN A 131 2.47 -13.41 -8.16
N ASN A 132 3.55 -13.30 -8.95
CA ASN A 132 3.45 -13.49 -10.39
C ASN A 132 3.05 -14.95 -10.62
N HIS A 133 1.78 -15.27 -10.40
CA HIS A 133 1.19 -16.54 -10.80
C HIS A 133 0.50 -16.32 -12.15
N PRO A 134 1.04 -16.83 -13.26
CA PRO A 134 0.47 -16.62 -14.59
C PRO A 134 -0.73 -17.54 -14.86
N ILE A 135 -1.66 -17.71 -13.91
CA ILE A 135 -2.73 -18.71 -14.03
C ILE A 135 -4.10 -18.11 -14.41
N ILE A 136 -4.31 -16.80 -14.30
CA ILE A 136 -5.65 -16.21 -14.52
C ILE A 136 -5.86 -15.67 -15.96
N SER A 137 -4.92 -15.84 -16.89
CA SER A 137 -5.13 -15.47 -18.30
C SER A 137 -5.64 -16.60 -19.20
N ALA A 138 -5.81 -17.83 -18.69
CA ALA A 138 -6.22 -18.97 -19.51
C ALA A 138 -7.75 -19.21 -19.59
N LEU A 139 -8.54 -18.57 -18.73
CA LEU A 139 -10.00 -18.76 -18.67
C LEU A 139 -10.77 -18.43 -19.97
N PRO A 140 -10.40 -17.45 -20.81
CA PRO A 140 -11.12 -17.22 -22.06
C PRO A 140 -10.79 -18.25 -23.16
N TYR A 141 -9.64 -18.95 -23.08
CA TYR A 141 -9.21 -19.91 -24.10
C TYR A 141 -9.87 -21.28 -23.92
N THR A 142 -10.21 -21.68 -22.69
CA THR A 142 -10.87 -22.98 -22.42
C THR A 142 -12.33 -22.99 -22.86
N LEU A 143 -13.05 -21.85 -22.75
CA LEU A 143 -14.43 -21.74 -23.21
C LEU A 143 -14.52 -21.79 -24.74
N ALA A 144 -13.64 -21.08 -25.46
CA ALA A 144 -13.60 -21.12 -26.93
C ALA A 144 -13.28 -22.54 -27.45
N ALA A 145 -12.34 -23.24 -26.82
CA ALA A 145 -12.01 -24.63 -27.17
C ALA A 145 -13.20 -25.59 -26.92
N PHE A 146 -13.96 -25.39 -25.84
CA PHE A 146 -15.16 -26.18 -25.55
C PHE A 146 -16.27 -25.96 -26.58
N PHE A 147 -16.53 -24.71 -26.99
CA PHE A 147 -17.53 -24.41 -28.02
C PHE A 147 -17.15 -24.99 -29.40
N VAL A 148 -15.87 -24.93 -29.77
CA VAL A 148 -15.38 -25.53 -31.03
C VAL A 148 -15.52 -27.06 -31.00
N TRP A 149 -15.23 -27.71 -29.87
CA TRP A 149 -15.39 -29.16 -29.73
C TRP A 149 -16.86 -29.62 -29.81
N MET A 150 -17.79 -28.87 -29.19
CA MET A 150 -19.23 -29.18 -29.29
C MET A 150 -19.77 -28.98 -30.71
N ALA A 151 -19.26 -28.00 -31.46
CA ALA A 151 -19.65 -27.74 -32.85
C ALA A 151 -19.16 -28.84 -33.82
N THR A 152 -17.96 -29.39 -33.61
CA THR A 152 -17.42 -30.46 -34.46
C THR A 152 -18.08 -31.81 -34.19
N VAL A 153 -18.43 -32.11 -32.93
CA VAL A 153 -19.19 -33.33 -32.57
C VAL A 153 -20.60 -33.31 -33.16
N SER A 154 -21.26 -32.15 -33.16
CA SER A 154 -22.61 -32.00 -33.74
C SER A 154 -22.62 -32.17 -35.27
N SER A 155 -21.49 -31.88 -35.93
CA SER A 155 -21.33 -32.04 -37.39
C SER A 155 -21.11 -33.49 -37.84
N HIS A 156 -20.76 -34.41 -36.93
CA HIS A 156 -20.49 -35.82 -37.26
C HIS A 156 -21.71 -36.74 -37.10
N PHE A 157 -22.82 -36.27 -36.51
CA PHE A 157 -24.09 -37.00 -36.45
C PHE A 157 -25.10 -36.39 -37.43
N ASN A 158 -24.82 -36.52 -38.73
CA ASN A 158 -25.85 -36.38 -39.75
C ASN A 158 -26.57 -37.74 -39.89
N ILE A 159 -27.70 -37.88 -39.20
CA ILE A 159 -28.67 -38.94 -39.45
C ILE A 159 -29.29 -38.63 -40.81
N ASN A 160 -28.73 -39.18 -41.89
CA ASN A 160 -29.41 -39.35 -43.18
C ASN A 160 -28.58 -40.22 -44.14
N THR A 161 -28.47 -41.51 -43.85
CA THR A 161 -28.19 -42.57 -44.85
C THR A 161 -28.50 -43.96 -44.26
N ILE A 162 -29.78 -44.26 -44.03
CA ILE A 162 -30.25 -45.66 -44.05
C ILE A 162 -31.10 -45.79 -45.31
N GLY A 163 -30.43 -46.09 -46.41
CA GLY A 163 -31.04 -46.34 -47.71
C GLY A 163 -30.32 -47.49 -48.41
N ALA A 164 -30.96 -48.66 -48.34
CA ALA A 164 -30.86 -49.80 -49.25
C ALA A 164 -29.54 -50.62 -49.33
N VAL A 165 -29.62 -51.91 -48.99
CA VAL A 165 -29.63 -53.08 -49.91
C VAL A 165 -29.15 -54.32 -49.15
N GLN A 166 -30.06 -55.26 -48.86
CA GLN A 166 -29.76 -56.69 -48.94
C GLN A 166 -31.01 -57.41 -49.45
N ASN A 167 -30.93 -57.88 -50.69
CA ASN A 167 -31.80 -58.91 -51.25
C ASN A 167 -30.84 -59.95 -51.87
N SER A 168 -30.74 -61.11 -51.21
CA SER A 168 -30.26 -62.41 -51.66
C SER A 168 -30.69 -63.44 -50.62
#